data_AF-A0A7C2EKS3-F1
#
_entry.id   AF-A0A7C2EKS3-F1
#
_cell.length_a   1.000
_cell.length_b   1.000
_cell.length_c   1.000
_cell.angle_alpha   90.00
_cell.angle_beta   90.00
_cell.angle_gamma   90.00
#
_symmetry.space_group_name_H-M   'P 1'
#
loop_
_entity.id
_entity.type
_entity.pdbx_description
1 polymer ?
#
loop_
_entity_poly.entity_id
_entity_poly.type
_entity_poly.pdbx_seq_one_letter_code
_entity_poly.pdbx_strand_id
1 'polypeptide(L)'
;MKKERMIIPLTSLLVVGIGVLSFTLPRASTRPDPTFTERLAVGVGTVVTVPTTQANAPGAVEGFAVWIDERSGVALSQSNRDLLVTYSQQVIGGTRQELTSEQIQSALKATFFEVVDDLSNQDLAALRDRLRVHPDYTPPDIDQGVSVRSDGRSLPLSVWDNYAAEFRDGSTVSAIAWRAMIGGFIEQEVNERLTMLSALSEWSNRTSYTPLQAAFLFYSIVNEDNGNGANSNLKPYMEHLATEWYPQNGVTGVVVGNRKAYGAKGFLYRSAADFFMSDSALSFFLTRLYQ
;
A
#
# COMPACT_ATOMS: atom_id res chain seq x y z
N MET A 1 -9.63 -21.81 -21.15
CA MET A 1 -8.49 -21.16 -20.45
C MET A 1 -9.03 -20.04 -19.58
N LYS A 2 -8.94 -20.16 -18.25
CA LYS A 2 -9.25 -19.04 -17.34
C LYS A 2 -8.13 -18.01 -17.49
N LYS A 3 -8.45 -16.78 -17.86
CA LYS A 3 -7.52 -15.65 -17.77
C LYS A 3 -7.27 -15.40 -16.29
N GLU A 4 -6.13 -15.84 -15.77
CA GLU A 4 -5.66 -15.43 -14.46
C GLU A 4 -5.39 -13.92 -14.53
N ARG A 5 -6.05 -13.16 -13.65
CA ARG A 5 -5.96 -11.69 -13.59
C ARG A 5 -4.68 -11.33 -12.82
N MET A 6 -3.87 -10.43 -13.38
CA MET A 6 -2.53 -10.09 -12.92
C MET A 6 -2.58 -8.84 -12.03
N ILE A 7 -2.15 -8.94 -10.78
CA ILE A 7 -2.46 -7.98 -9.71
C ILE A 7 -1.20 -7.18 -9.35
N ILE A 8 -1.19 -5.84 -9.36
CA ILE A 8 0.02 -5.00 -9.17
C ILE A 8 -0.16 -3.78 -8.22
N PRO A 9 0.54 -3.66 -7.06
CA PRO A 9 0.36 -2.66 -6.03
C PRO A 9 1.01 -1.35 -6.48
N LEU A 10 0.58 -0.23 -5.92
CA LEU A 10 0.97 1.09 -6.40
C LEU A 10 2.48 1.38 -6.26
N THR A 11 3.13 0.84 -5.22
CA THR A 11 4.60 0.91 -5.10
C THR A 11 5.30 0.05 -6.13
N SER A 12 4.77 -1.13 -6.47
CA SER A 12 5.29 -1.81 -7.65
C SER A 12 5.02 -0.98 -8.88
N LEU A 13 3.92 -0.23 -9.03
CA LEU A 13 3.62 0.51 -10.27
C LEU A 13 4.68 1.57 -10.63
N LEU A 14 5.29 2.19 -9.63
CA LEU A 14 6.52 3.00 -9.76
C LEU A 14 7.73 2.16 -10.21
N VAL A 15 7.76 0.89 -9.78
CA VAL A 15 8.74 -0.14 -10.12
C VAL A 15 8.33 -0.95 -11.40
N VAL A 16 7.12 -0.76 -11.96
CA VAL A 16 6.50 -1.59 -13.03
C VAL A 16 6.71 -0.98 -14.39
N GLY A 17 6.78 0.34 -14.46
CA GLY A 17 7.38 1.01 -15.61
C GLY A 17 8.80 0.55 -15.91
N ILE A 18 9.46 -0.08 -14.93
CA ILE A 18 10.90 -0.34 -14.93
C ILE A 18 11.25 -1.81 -15.23
N GLY A 19 10.41 -2.79 -14.89
CA GLY A 19 10.81 -4.22 -14.92
C GLY A 19 9.97 -5.12 -15.80
N VAL A 20 9.85 -4.87 -17.10
CA VAL A 20 8.96 -5.60 -18.04
C VAL A 20 9.10 -7.14 -18.06
N LEU A 21 10.11 -7.74 -17.41
CA LEU A 21 10.27 -9.19 -17.31
C LEU A 21 9.87 -9.82 -15.96
N SER A 22 9.69 -9.06 -14.87
CA SER A 22 9.36 -9.63 -13.54
C SER A 22 7.85 -9.69 -13.24
N PHE A 23 7.03 -9.16 -14.15
CA PHE A 23 5.56 -9.03 -13.97
C PHE A 23 4.74 -10.19 -14.54
N THR A 24 5.37 -11.21 -15.12
CA THR A 24 4.67 -12.38 -15.68
C THR A 24 4.23 -13.41 -14.62
N LEU A 25 4.49 -13.15 -13.34
CA LEU A 25 4.27 -14.12 -12.29
C LEU A 25 2.93 -13.85 -11.56
N PRO A 26 1.99 -14.81 -11.52
CA PRO A 26 0.66 -14.62 -10.90
C PRO A 26 0.75 -14.39 -9.39
N ARG A 27 -0.25 -13.70 -8.81
CA ARG A 27 -0.50 -13.74 -7.36
C ARG A 27 -0.91 -15.18 -7.02
N ALA A 28 -0.31 -15.80 -6.02
CA ALA A 28 -0.98 -16.94 -5.40
C ALA A 28 -2.33 -16.42 -4.91
N SER A 29 -3.45 -16.97 -5.40
CA SER A 29 -4.76 -16.43 -5.06
C SER A 29 -4.95 -16.51 -3.55
N THR A 30 -4.89 -15.38 -2.85
CA THR A 30 -5.39 -15.27 -1.49
C THR A 30 -6.91 -15.20 -1.57
N ARG A 31 -7.53 -16.34 -1.94
CA ARG A 31 -8.94 -16.51 -1.63
C ARG A 31 -9.10 -16.34 -0.13
N PRO A 32 -10.13 -15.63 0.35
CA PRO A 32 -10.44 -15.62 1.76
C PRO A 32 -10.68 -17.07 2.20
N ASP A 33 -9.73 -17.66 2.90
CA ASP A 33 -10.01 -18.81 3.74
C ASP A 33 -10.55 -18.27 5.09
N PRO A 34 -11.22 -19.11 5.90
CA PRO A 34 -11.77 -18.67 7.19
C PRO A 34 -10.73 -18.02 8.10
N THR A 35 -9.47 -18.49 8.07
CA THR A 35 -8.37 -17.92 8.87
C THR A 35 -7.96 -16.53 8.37
N PHE A 36 -8.13 -16.23 7.09
CA PHE A 36 -7.87 -14.92 6.53
C PHE A 36 -8.93 -13.91 6.96
N THR A 37 -10.22 -14.28 6.94
CA THR A 37 -11.31 -13.42 7.41
C THR A 37 -11.17 -13.10 8.90
N GLU A 38 -10.87 -14.09 9.74
CA GLU A 38 -10.60 -13.86 11.17
C GLU A 38 -9.42 -12.92 11.38
N ARG A 39 -8.33 -13.10 10.62
CA ARG A 39 -7.16 -12.21 10.67
C ARG A 39 -7.48 -10.79 10.22
N LEU A 40 -8.36 -10.60 9.23
CA LEU A 40 -8.83 -9.28 8.85
C LEU A 40 -9.70 -8.65 9.94
N ALA A 41 -10.58 -9.43 10.56
CA ALA A 41 -11.49 -8.94 11.60
C ALA A 41 -10.71 -8.45 12.83
N VAL A 42 -9.70 -9.20 13.29
CA VAL A 42 -8.82 -8.78 14.41
C VAL A 42 -7.76 -7.75 14.00
N GLY A 43 -7.54 -7.57 12.69
CA GLY A 43 -6.67 -6.55 12.13
C GLY A 43 -7.45 -5.26 11.86
N VAL A 44 -7.57 -4.90 10.58
CA VAL A 44 -8.27 -3.68 10.12
C VAL A 44 -9.71 -3.60 10.60
N GLY A 45 -10.41 -4.73 10.82
CA GLY A 45 -11.78 -4.75 11.33
C GLY A 45 -11.94 -4.11 12.72
N THR A 46 -10.87 -4.05 13.52
CA THR A 46 -10.87 -3.36 14.83
C THR A 46 -10.53 -1.87 14.75
N VAL A 47 -10.09 -1.38 13.60
CA VAL A 47 -9.48 -0.05 13.43
C VAL A 47 -10.27 0.83 12.49
N VAL A 48 -10.68 0.31 11.33
CA VAL A 48 -11.51 1.04 10.37
C VAL A 48 -12.97 0.89 10.81
N THR A 49 -13.26 1.42 12.00
CA THR A 49 -14.63 1.59 12.47
C THR A 49 -15.21 2.78 11.74
N VAL A 50 -16.25 2.54 10.93
CA VAL A 50 -16.94 3.62 10.23
C VAL A 50 -17.65 4.49 11.28
N PRO A 51 -17.30 5.78 11.41
CA PRO A 51 -17.95 6.65 12.38
C PRO A 51 -19.43 6.79 12.04
N THR A 52 -20.30 6.49 13.01
CA THR A 52 -21.77 6.57 12.85
C THR A 52 -22.35 7.92 13.28
N THR A 53 -21.55 8.75 13.96
CA THR A 53 -21.92 10.10 14.39
C THR A 53 -20.78 11.07 14.11
N GLN A 54 -21.11 12.35 13.89
CA GLN A 54 -20.09 13.39 13.68
C GLN A 54 -19.14 13.52 14.88
N ALA A 55 -19.63 13.25 16.10
CA ALA A 55 -18.84 13.31 17.33
C ALA A 55 -17.78 12.19 17.43
N ASN A 56 -18.03 11.02 16.81
CA ASN A 56 -17.12 9.89 16.85
C ASN A 56 -16.07 9.91 15.71
N ALA A 57 -16.24 10.79 14.72
CA ALA A 57 -15.30 10.89 13.59
C ALA A 57 -13.85 11.19 14.01
N PRO A 58 -13.55 12.12 14.94
CA PRO A 58 -12.19 12.33 15.43
C PRO A 58 -11.55 11.09 16.03
N GLY A 59 -12.29 10.33 16.84
CA GLY A 59 -11.79 9.10 17.46
C GLY A 59 -11.47 8.01 16.44
N ALA A 60 -12.31 7.85 15.41
CA ALA A 60 -12.06 6.89 14.33
C ALA A 60 -10.82 7.25 13.50
N VAL A 61 -10.62 8.55 13.21
CA VAL A 61 -9.43 9.03 12.48
C VAL A 61 -8.16 8.87 13.32
N GLU A 62 -8.23 9.14 14.62
CA GLU A 62 -7.08 8.93 15.51
C GLU A 62 -6.70 7.44 15.62
N GLY A 63 -7.68 6.55 15.77
CA GLY A 63 -7.45 5.11 15.76
C GLY A 63 -6.76 4.63 14.48
N PHE A 64 -7.21 5.13 13.33
CA PHE A 64 -6.56 4.86 12.04
C PHE A 64 -5.13 5.42 11.97
N ALA A 65 -4.89 6.64 12.44
CA ALA A 65 -3.57 7.26 12.44
C ALA A 65 -2.56 6.48 13.30
N VAL A 66 -2.97 6.08 14.52
CA VAL A 66 -2.16 5.24 15.41
C VAL A 66 -1.87 3.90 14.75
N TRP A 67 -2.88 3.28 14.14
CA TRP A 67 -2.71 1.98 13.50
C TRP A 67 -1.71 2.01 12.33
N ILE A 68 -1.76 3.04 11.48
CA ILE A 68 -0.79 3.23 10.39
C ILE A 68 0.62 3.44 10.94
N ASP A 69 0.79 4.28 11.97
CA ASP A 69 2.10 4.57 12.55
C ASP A 69 2.72 3.33 13.21
N GLU A 70 1.91 2.53 13.90
CA GLU A 70 2.36 1.26 14.49
C GLU A 70 2.84 0.27 13.44
N ARG A 71 2.14 0.18 12.29
CA ARG A 71 2.44 -0.80 11.24
C ARG A 71 3.55 -0.39 10.30
N SER A 72 3.62 0.89 9.96
CA SER A 72 4.47 1.41 8.89
C SER A 72 5.50 2.46 9.35
N GLY A 73 5.32 3.03 10.54
CA GLY A 73 6.09 4.17 11.03
C GLY A 73 5.78 5.49 10.32
N VAL A 74 4.70 5.53 9.54
CA VAL A 74 4.19 6.75 8.92
C VAL A 74 3.24 7.44 9.89
N ALA A 75 3.60 8.66 10.30
CA ALA A 75 2.70 9.50 11.08
C ALA A 75 1.84 10.37 10.16
N LEU A 76 0.52 10.25 10.25
CA LEU A 76 -0.39 11.19 9.56
C LEU A 76 -0.26 12.58 10.18
N SER A 77 -0.08 13.60 9.32
CA SER A 77 -0.06 15.00 9.73
C SER A 77 -1.38 15.43 10.37
N GLN A 78 -1.35 16.47 11.20
CA GLN A 78 -2.59 17.03 11.78
C GLN A 78 -3.54 17.53 10.69
N SER A 79 -3.01 18.16 9.63
CA SER A 79 -3.78 18.64 8.49
C SER A 79 -4.59 17.52 7.82
N ASN A 80 -3.95 16.38 7.54
CA ASN A 80 -4.65 15.23 6.94
C ASN A 80 -5.66 14.59 7.88
N ARG A 81 -5.38 14.55 9.20
CA ARG A 81 -6.35 14.10 10.20
C ARG A 81 -7.58 15.02 10.21
N ASP A 82 -7.38 16.33 10.25
CA ASP A 82 -8.47 17.32 10.25
C ASP A 82 -9.30 17.24 8.96
N LEU A 83 -8.66 17.03 7.82
CA LEU A 83 -9.33 16.85 6.53
C LEU A 83 -10.19 15.58 6.51
N LEU A 84 -9.64 14.46 7.00
CA LEU A 84 -10.37 13.19 7.14
C LEU A 84 -11.56 13.32 8.11
N VAL A 85 -11.38 14.00 9.24
CA VAL A 85 -12.47 14.27 10.19
C VAL A 85 -13.56 15.10 9.53
N THR A 86 -13.18 16.18 8.87
CA THR A 86 -14.11 17.10 8.20
C THR A 86 -14.93 16.36 7.13
N TYR A 87 -14.28 15.59 6.26
CA TYR A 87 -14.99 14.86 5.20
C TYR A 87 -15.86 13.74 5.77
N SER A 88 -15.37 13.02 6.79
CA SER A 88 -16.18 12.03 7.51
C SER A 88 -17.44 12.65 8.12
N GLN A 89 -17.31 13.80 8.80
CA GLN A 89 -18.45 14.52 9.39
C GLN A 89 -19.45 15.02 8.34
N GLN A 90 -18.97 15.48 7.19
CA GLN A 90 -19.80 15.94 6.08
C GLN A 90 -20.59 14.80 5.44
N VAL A 91 -19.98 13.62 5.28
CA VAL A 91 -20.67 12.41 4.82
C VAL A 91 -21.73 11.97 5.82
N ILE A 92 -21.39 11.90 7.11
CA ILE A 92 -22.35 11.52 8.17
C ILE A 92 -23.51 12.53 8.26
N GLY A 93 -23.21 13.82 8.09
CA GLY A 93 -24.20 14.91 8.13
C GLY A 93 -25.03 15.06 6.85
N GLY A 94 -24.75 14.26 5.80
CA GLY A 94 -25.44 14.31 4.51
C GLY A 94 -25.09 15.52 3.63
N THR A 95 -24.07 16.31 3.98
CA THR A 95 -23.61 17.44 3.15
C THR A 95 -22.62 17.00 2.08
N ARG A 96 -22.08 15.78 2.18
CA ARG A 96 -21.35 15.08 1.12
C ARG A 96 -21.91 13.67 0.94
N GLN A 97 -21.76 13.14 -0.27
CA GLN A 97 -22.06 11.74 -0.58
C GLN A 97 -20.89 10.85 -0.17
N GLU A 98 -21.18 9.56 0.05
CA GLU A 98 -20.13 8.55 0.08
C GLU A 98 -19.49 8.39 -1.31
N LEU A 99 -18.30 7.80 -1.34
CA LEU A 99 -17.43 7.71 -2.51
C LEU A 99 -17.66 6.40 -3.26
N THR A 100 -17.80 6.44 -4.58
CA THR A 100 -17.82 5.22 -5.39
C THR A 100 -16.41 4.65 -5.59
N SER A 101 -16.31 3.38 -6.02
CA SER A 101 -15.03 2.79 -6.40
C SER A 101 -14.32 3.58 -7.50
N GLU A 102 -15.06 4.11 -8.47
CA GLU A 102 -14.51 4.88 -9.59
C GLU A 102 -13.91 6.21 -9.13
N GLN A 103 -14.54 6.89 -8.15
CA GLN A 103 -13.99 8.11 -7.56
C GLN A 103 -12.67 7.83 -6.83
N ILE A 104 -12.61 6.74 -6.07
CA ILE A 104 -11.39 6.32 -5.38
C ILE A 104 -10.29 5.96 -6.38
N GLN A 105 -10.60 5.20 -7.43
CA GLN A 105 -9.66 4.83 -8.49
C GLN A 105 -9.12 6.07 -9.22
N SER A 106 -10.00 7.02 -9.56
CA SER A 106 -9.63 8.27 -10.21
C SER A 106 -8.70 9.11 -9.33
N ALA A 107 -9.03 9.27 -8.05
CA ALA A 107 -8.19 10.01 -7.09
C ALA A 107 -6.84 9.33 -6.87
N LEU A 108 -6.81 7.99 -6.73
CA LEU A 108 -5.57 7.20 -6.64
C LEU A 108 -4.68 7.39 -7.87
N LYS A 109 -5.26 7.29 -9.06
CA LYS A 109 -4.55 7.47 -10.33
C LYS A 109 -3.98 8.88 -10.46
N ALA A 110 -4.77 9.91 -10.17
CA ALA A 110 -4.33 11.30 -10.20
C ALA A 110 -3.18 11.52 -9.20
N THR A 111 -3.34 11.03 -7.96
CA THR A 111 -2.31 11.15 -6.92
C THR A 111 -1.03 10.43 -7.30
N PHE A 112 -1.15 9.24 -7.91
CA PHE A 112 0.00 8.49 -8.37
C PHE A 112 0.83 9.29 -9.38
N PHE A 113 0.19 9.81 -10.43
CA PHE A 113 0.92 10.57 -11.44
C PHE A 113 1.46 11.89 -10.91
N GLU A 114 0.71 12.61 -10.07
CA GLU A 114 1.20 13.81 -9.39
C GLU A 114 2.50 13.51 -8.62
N VAL A 115 2.46 12.48 -7.76
CA VAL A 115 3.62 12.11 -6.94
C VAL A 115 4.79 11.66 -7.80
N VAL A 116 4.54 10.84 -8.83
CA VAL A 116 5.59 10.31 -9.73
C VAL A 116 6.24 11.44 -10.51
N ASP A 117 5.45 12.31 -11.12
CA ASP A 117 5.94 13.36 -12.01
C ASP A 117 6.76 14.42 -11.24
N ASP A 118 6.49 14.58 -9.94
CA ASP A 118 7.25 15.46 -9.05
C ASP A 118 8.57 14.86 -8.53
N LEU A 119 8.86 13.57 -8.77
CA LEU A 119 10.08 12.94 -8.25
C LEU A 119 11.34 13.47 -8.94
N SER A 120 12.30 13.97 -8.17
CA SER A 120 13.63 14.25 -8.68
C SER A 120 14.45 12.96 -8.90
N ASN A 121 15.56 13.04 -9.64
CA ASN A 121 16.51 11.91 -9.73
C ASN A 121 17.07 11.50 -8.35
N GLN A 122 17.18 12.47 -7.43
CA GLN A 122 17.59 12.19 -6.05
C GLN A 122 16.52 11.40 -5.30
N ASP A 123 15.24 11.72 -5.51
CA ASP A 123 14.12 10.97 -4.91
C ASP A 123 14.05 9.54 -5.47
N LEU A 124 14.28 9.35 -6.77
CA LEU A 124 14.38 8.03 -7.38
C LEU A 124 15.53 7.19 -6.79
N ALA A 125 16.68 7.81 -6.52
CA ALA A 125 17.79 7.14 -5.84
C ALA A 125 17.44 6.80 -4.37
N ALA A 126 16.79 7.72 -3.65
CA ALA A 126 16.34 7.46 -2.28
C ALA A 126 15.29 6.35 -2.21
N LEU A 127 14.36 6.30 -3.17
CA LEU A 127 13.36 5.24 -3.31
C LEU A 127 14.02 3.89 -3.55
N ARG A 128 15.00 3.82 -4.46
CA ARG A 128 15.80 2.62 -4.72
C ARG A 128 16.38 2.05 -3.43
N ASP A 129 17.03 2.89 -2.65
CA ASP A 129 17.76 2.48 -1.44
C ASP A 129 16.79 2.07 -0.33
N ARG A 130 15.63 2.73 -0.22
CA ARG A 130 14.57 2.36 0.74
C ARG A 130 13.94 1.02 0.42
N LEU A 131 13.62 0.80 -0.86
CA LEU A 131 12.95 -0.40 -1.35
C LEU A 131 13.91 -1.59 -1.54
N ARG A 132 15.23 -1.38 -1.41
CA ARG A 132 16.22 -2.45 -1.55
C ARG A 132 15.90 -3.63 -0.62
N VAL A 133 15.93 -4.84 -1.17
CA VAL A 133 15.85 -6.08 -0.40
C VAL A 133 17.05 -6.12 0.54
N HIS A 134 16.81 -6.34 1.84
CA HIS A 134 17.92 -6.33 2.79
C HIS A 134 18.84 -7.53 2.54
N PRO A 135 20.18 -7.34 2.60
CA PRO A 135 21.14 -8.43 2.52
C PRO A 135 20.98 -9.45 3.66
N ASP A 136 20.35 -9.09 4.78
CA ASP A 136 20.13 -9.99 5.92
C ASP A 136 18.95 -10.95 5.71
N TYR A 137 18.23 -10.93 4.58
CA TYR A 137 17.08 -11.82 4.33
C TYR A 137 17.15 -12.60 3.01
N THR A 138 18.18 -12.36 2.21
CA THR A 138 18.34 -13.01 0.92
C THR A 138 19.40 -14.09 1.03
N PRO A 139 19.10 -15.33 0.58
CA PRO A 139 20.13 -16.30 0.25
C PRO A 139 21.22 -15.64 -0.62
N PRO A 140 22.49 -16.07 -0.53
CA PRO A 140 23.63 -15.48 -1.26
C PRO A 140 23.40 -15.30 -2.78
N ASP A 141 22.43 -16.04 -3.31
CA ASP A 141 22.07 -16.26 -4.71
C ASP A 141 20.82 -15.49 -5.16
N ILE A 142 20.15 -14.73 -4.28
CA ILE A 142 19.09 -13.77 -4.67
C ILE A 142 19.70 -12.38 -4.84
N ASP A 143 19.56 -11.85 -6.05
CA ASP A 143 20.06 -10.53 -6.45
C ASP A 143 19.56 -9.44 -5.48
N GLN A 144 20.46 -8.58 -5.01
CA GLN A 144 20.21 -7.53 -4.00
C GLN A 144 19.43 -6.32 -4.57
N GLY A 145 18.32 -6.63 -5.22
CA GLY A 145 17.48 -5.74 -5.98
C GLY A 145 16.54 -4.86 -5.15
N VAL A 146 15.62 -4.20 -5.86
CA VAL A 146 14.52 -3.42 -5.30
C VAL A 146 13.33 -4.36 -5.06
N SER A 147 12.86 -4.46 -3.82
CA SER A 147 11.64 -5.18 -3.46
C SER A 147 10.46 -4.55 -4.18
N VAL A 148 9.78 -5.34 -5.01
CA VAL A 148 8.56 -4.90 -5.67
C VAL A 148 7.32 -5.32 -4.91
N ARG A 149 7.40 -6.39 -4.14
CA ARG A 149 6.25 -7.06 -3.54
C ARG A 149 6.56 -7.62 -2.16
N SER A 150 5.51 -7.72 -1.36
CA SER A 150 5.47 -8.44 -0.10
C SER A 150 5.61 -9.96 -0.27
N ASP A 151 5.51 -10.49 -1.49
CA ASP A 151 5.78 -11.90 -1.81
C ASP A 151 7.26 -12.22 -2.02
N GLY A 152 8.15 -11.25 -1.76
CA GLY A 152 9.60 -11.41 -1.83
C GLY A 152 10.19 -11.22 -3.23
N ARG A 153 9.39 -10.88 -4.24
CA ARG A 153 9.92 -10.56 -5.58
C ARG A 153 10.68 -9.25 -5.58
N SER A 154 11.77 -9.23 -6.36
CA SER A 154 12.62 -8.07 -6.53
C SER A 154 12.99 -7.80 -7.99
N LEU A 155 13.40 -6.57 -8.28
CA LEU A 155 14.04 -6.18 -9.54
C LEU A 155 15.53 -5.94 -9.34
N PRO A 156 16.41 -6.37 -10.27
CA PRO A 156 17.81 -5.97 -10.23
C PRO A 156 17.99 -4.45 -10.16
N LEU A 157 19.00 -3.97 -9.43
CA LEU A 157 19.24 -2.53 -9.28
C LEU A 157 19.54 -1.84 -10.62
N SER A 158 20.22 -2.53 -11.53
CA SER A 158 20.50 -2.03 -12.89
C SER A 158 19.23 -1.78 -13.69
N VAL A 159 18.19 -2.61 -13.48
CA VAL A 159 16.89 -2.41 -14.10
C VAL A 159 16.24 -1.15 -13.52
N TRP A 160 16.26 -0.97 -12.19
CA TRP A 160 15.81 0.28 -11.56
C TRP A 160 16.47 1.52 -12.15
N ASP A 161 17.81 1.56 -12.14
CA ASP A 161 18.58 2.73 -12.54
C ASP A 161 18.35 3.13 -13.99
N ASN A 162 18.10 2.15 -14.87
CA ASN A 162 17.89 2.40 -16.30
C ASN A 162 16.49 2.96 -16.62
N TYR A 163 15.44 2.52 -15.93
CA TYR A 163 14.07 2.78 -16.38
C TYR A 163 13.27 3.71 -15.45
N ALA A 164 13.71 3.98 -14.22
CA ALA A 164 12.96 4.82 -13.27
C ALA A 164 12.72 6.23 -13.81
N ALA A 165 13.79 6.85 -14.31
CA ALA A 165 13.72 8.17 -14.92
C ALA A 165 12.92 8.12 -16.23
N GLU A 166 13.09 7.09 -17.06
CA GLU A 166 12.35 6.96 -18.31
C GLU A 166 10.83 6.88 -18.08
N PHE A 167 10.39 6.10 -17.09
CA PHE A 167 8.98 6.00 -16.72
C PHE A 167 8.43 7.30 -16.15
N ARG A 168 9.17 7.98 -15.27
CA ARG A 168 8.77 9.30 -14.77
C ARG A 168 8.62 10.28 -15.94
N ASP A 169 9.64 10.39 -16.77
CA ASP A 169 9.73 11.40 -17.83
C ASP A 169 8.86 11.06 -19.05
N GLY A 170 8.36 9.83 -19.15
CA GLY A 170 7.68 9.35 -20.35
C GLY A 170 8.58 9.45 -21.59
N SER A 171 9.89 9.31 -21.42
CA SER A 171 10.89 9.68 -22.44
C SER A 171 11.06 8.65 -23.55
N THR A 172 10.52 7.43 -23.36
CA THR A 172 10.57 6.35 -24.35
C THR A 172 9.16 5.86 -24.73
N VAL A 173 9.02 5.28 -25.92
CA VAL A 173 7.75 4.69 -26.39
C VAL A 173 7.23 3.65 -25.39
N SER A 174 8.14 2.84 -24.85
CA SER A 174 7.82 1.85 -23.82
C SER A 174 7.31 2.53 -22.54
N ALA A 175 7.99 3.56 -22.04
CA ALA A 175 7.55 4.31 -20.86
C ALA A 175 6.15 4.92 -21.03
N ILE A 176 5.87 5.53 -22.20
CA ILE A 176 4.55 6.09 -22.53
C ILE A 176 3.48 5.00 -22.50
N ALA A 177 3.75 3.85 -23.13
CA ALA A 177 2.82 2.72 -23.14
C ALA A 177 2.56 2.18 -21.72
N TRP A 178 3.59 2.10 -20.87
CA TRP A 178 3.44 1.68 -19.48
C TRP A 178 2.60 2.67 -18.68
N ARG A 179 2.89 3.97 -18.77
CA ARG A 179 2.08 5.01 -18.12
C ARG A 179 0.61 4.91 -18.54
N ALA A 180 0.33 4.62 -19.81
CA ALA A 180 -1.05 4.42 -20.27
C ALA A 180 -1.76 3.21 -19.63
N MET A 181 -1.02 2.14 -19.30
CA MET A 181 -1.57 0.93 -18.68
C MET A 181 -1.78 1.02 -17.17
N ILE A 182 -1.08 1.94 -16.48
CA ILE A 182 -1.15 2.08 -15.01
C ILE A 182 -2.58 2.24 -14.50
N GLY A 183 -3.44 2.98 -15.22
CA GLY A 183 -4.84 3.17 -14.82
C GLY A 183 -5.56 1.84 -14.59
N GLY A 184 -5.42 0.89 -15.52
CA GLY A 184 -6.03 -0.43 -15.39
C GLY A 184 -5.48 -1.26 -14.22
N PHE A 185 -4.20 -1.10 -13.89
CA PHE A 185 -3.62 -1.79 -12.72
C PHE A 185 -4.10 -1.21 -11.39
N ILE A 186 -4.23 0.12 -11.30
CA ILE A 186 -4.81 0.78 -10.13
C ILE A 186 -6.25 0.34 -9.92
N GLU A 187 -7.06 0.35 -10.98
CA GLU A 187 -8.45 -0.13 -10.94
C GLU A 187 -8.52 -1.56 -10.43
N GLN A 188 -7.65 -2.43 -10.92
CA GLN A 188 -7.60 -3.82 -10.51
C GLN A 188 -7.24 -4.00 -9.03
N GLU A 189 -6.18 -3.36 -8.53
CA GLU A 189 -5.82 -3.45 -7.12
C GLU A 189 -6.93 -2.93 -6.22
N VAL A 190 -7.55 -1.79 -6.56
CA VAL A 190 -8.68 -1.26 -5.78
C VAL A 190 -9.79 -2.32 -5.69
N ASN A 191 -10.18 -2.89 -6.82
CA ASN A 191 -11.24 -3.90 -6.86
C ASN A 191 -10.89 -5.16 -6.06
N GLU A 192 -9.64 -5.57 -6.05
CA GLU A 192 -9.19 -6.74 -5.30
C GLU A 192 -9.09 -6.47 -3.81
N ARG A 193 -8.60 -5.29 -3.40
CA ARG A 193 -8.66 -4.87 -2.00
C ARG A 193 -10.09 -4.80 -1.51
N LEU A 194 -10.99 -4.21 -2.29
CA LEU A 194 -12.42 -4.17 -1.97
C LEU A 194 -13.02 -5.58 -1.87
N THR A 195 -12.67 -6.49 -2.78
CA THR A 195 -13.11 -7.89 -2.73
C THR A 195 -12.62 -8.57 -1.45
N MET A 196 -11.37 -8.37 -1.06
CA MET A 196 -10.82 -8.94 0.18
C MET A 196 -11.51 -8.35 1.42
N LEU A 197 -11.70 -7.04 1.45
CA LEU A 197 -12.31 -6.33 2.57
C LEU A 197 -13.81 -6.61 2.69
N SER A 198 -14.48 -7.03 1.62
CA SER A 198 -15.91 -7.42 1.65
C SER A 198 -16.23 -8.56 2.64
N ALA A 199 -15.21 -9.27 3.13
CA ALA A 199 -15.32 -10.23 4.23
C ALA A 199 -15.64 -9.58 5.60
N LEU A 200 -15.51 -8.26 5.73
CA LEU A 200 -15.81 -7.49 6.93
C LEU A 200 -17.17 -6.81 6.82
N SER A 201 -17.93 -6.77 7.91
CA SER A 201 -19.28 -6.20 7.95
C SER A 201 -19.36 -4.77 7.43
N GLU A 202 -18.39 -3.93 7.79
CA GLU A 202 -18.29 -2.51 7.45
C GLU A 202 -18.04 -2.26 5.96
N TRP A 203 -17.68 -3.29 5.21
CA TRP A 203 -17.33 -3.25 3.79
C TRP A 203 -18.25 -4.14 2.94
N SER A 204 -18.89 -5.13 3.55
CA SER A 204 -19.75 -6.11 2.89
C SER A 204 -20.95 -5.44 2.21
N ASN A 205 -21.27 -5.87 0.99
CA ASN A 205 -22.42 -5.39 0.20
C ASN A 205 -22.49 -3.87 -0.02
N ARG A 206 -21.35 -3.17 0.03
CA ARG A 206 -21.30 -1.73 -0.20
C ARG A 206 -21.00 -1.40 -1.66
N THR A 207 -21.67 -0.36 -2.15
CA THR A 207 -21.37 0.29 -3.45
C THR A 207 -20.70 1.65 -3.27
N SER A 208 -20.60 2.12 -2.03
CA SER A 208 -20.02 3.41 -1.67
C SER A 208 -19.27 3.33 -0.34
N TYR A 209 -18.27 4.21 -0.18
CA TYR A 209 -17.27 4.15 0.87
C TYR A 209 -17.06 5.51 1.53
N THR A 210 -16.70 5.49 2.81
CA THR A 210 -16.35 6.70 3.55
C THR A 210 -14.93 7.20 3.21
N PRO A 211 -14.60 8.47 3.50
CA PRO A 211 -13.24 8.99 3.37
C PRO A 211 -12.19 8.16 4.12
N LEU A 212 -12.54 7.64 5.30
CA LEU A 212 -11.65 6.80 6.10
C LEU A 212 -11.36 5.46 5.41
N GLN A 213 -12.39 4.85 4.82
CA GLN A 213 -12.23 3.63 4.01
C GLN A 213 -11.38 3.89 2.75
N ALA A 214 -11.59 5.03 2.08
CA ALA A 214 -10.76 5.42 0.94
C ALA A 214 -9.29 5.64 1.33
N ALA A 215 -9.03 6.29 2.47
CA ALA A 215 -7.67 6.47 2.99
C ALA A 215 -7.02 5.14 3.41
N PHE A 216 -7.79 4.22 3.98
CA PHE A 216 -7.31 2.87 4.24
C PHE A 216 -6.93 2.14 2.94
N LEU A 217 -7.76 2.19 1.90
CA LEU A 217 -7.45 1.59 0.60
C LEU A 217 -6.16 2.17 0.02
N PHE A 218 -6.01 3.49 0.06
CA PHE A 218 -4.80 4.18 -0.36
C PHE A 218 -3.56 3.66 0.38
N TYR A 219 -3.60 3.61 1.72
CA TYR A 219 -2.53 3.03 2.54
C TYR A 219 -2.26 1.56 2.20
N SER A 220 -3.31 0.74 2.10
CA SER A 220 -3.25 -0.71 1.88
C SER A 220 -2.58 -1.05 0.55
N ILE A 221 -2.92 -0.31 -0.50
CA ILE A 221 -2.35 -0.51 -1.84
C ILE A 221 -0.89 -0.05 -1.88
N VAL A 222 -0.56 1.10 -1.27
CA VAL A 222 0.81 1.62 -1.21
C VAL A 222 1.73 0.71 -0.38
N ASN A 223 1.25 0.17 0.74
CA ASN A 223 2.07 -0.68 1.61
C ASN A 223 2.00 -2.17 1.27
N GLU A 224 1.19 -2.55 0.27
CA GLU A 224 0.74 -3.93 0.08
C GLU A 224 0.24 -4.60 1.38
N ASP A 225 -0.22 -3.79 2.32
CA ASP A 225 -0.67 -4.21 3.64
C ASP A 225 -2.16 -4.52 3.56
N ASN A 226 -2.50 -5.81 3.57
CA ASN A 226 -3.88 -6.28 3.49
C ASN A 226 -4.71 -5.92 4.73
N GLY A 227 -4.12 -5.32 5.76
CA GLY A 227 -4.78 -5.03 7.02
C GLY A 227 -5.07 -6.28 7.85
N ASN A 228 -4.39 -7.40 7.56
CA ASN A 228 -4.53 -8.63 8.29
C ASN A 228 -3.65 -8.64 9.55
N GLY A 229 -4.16 -9.29 10.59
CA GLY A 229 -3.50 -9.43 11.89
C GLY A 229 -3.56 -8.15 12.72
N ALA A 230 -3.79 -8.33 14.02
CA ALA A 230 -3.67 -7.24 14.99
C ALA A 230 -2.22 -6.73 15.06
N ASN A 231 -2.04 -5.44 15.35
CA ASN A 231 -0.71 -4.85 15.49
C ASN A 231 0.12 -5.53 16.58
N SER A 232 -0.54 -5.95 17.67
CA SER A 232 0.05 -6.74 18.74
C SER A 232 0.66 -8.07 18.27
N ASN A 233 0.18 -8.63 17.16
CA ASN A 233 0.65 -9.91 16.63
C ASN A 233 1.74 -9.76 15.56
N LEU A 234 1.93 -8.57 15.00
CA LEU A 234 2.95 -8.34 13.96
C LEU A 234 4.36 -8.49 14.52
N LYS A 235 4.64 -7.92 15.70
CA LYS A 235 5.98 -8.01 16.29
C LYS A 235 6.40 -9.44 16.64
N PRO A 236 5.58 -10.24 17.36
CA PRO A 236 5.86 -11.66 17.57
C PRO A 236 6.02 -12.45 16.27
N TYR A 237 5.25 -12.13 15.23
CA TYR A 237 5.40 -12.77 13.93
C TYR A 237 6.74 -12.45 13.26
N MET A 238 7.16 -11.18 13.27
CA MET A 238 8.48 -10.77 12.79
C MET A 238 9.60 -11.45 13.58
N GLU A 239 9.46 -11.57 14.90
CA GLU A 239 10.42 -12.26 15.77
C GLU A 239 10.52 -13.76 15.45
N HIS A 240 9.38 -14.43 15.27
CA HIS A 240 9.36 -15.83 14.84
C HIS A 240 10.04 -16.04 13.48
N LEU A 241 9.75 -15.18 12.49
CA LEU A 241 10.43 -15.23 11.20
C LEU A 241 11.94 -15.06 11.37
N ALA A 242 12.36 -14.09 12.20
CA ALA A 242 13.75 -13.79 12.48
C ALA A 242 14.52 -14.94 13.13
N THR A 243 13.93 -15.62 14.11
CA THR A 243 14.64 -16.62 14.92
C THR A 243 14.49 -18.04 14.42
N GLU A 244 13.45 -18.33 13.63
CA GLU A 244 13.15 -19.70 13.19
C GLU A 244 13.20 -19.84 11.68
N TRP A 245 12.39 -19.08 10.95
CA TRP A 245 12.23 -19.28 9.51
C TRP A 245 13.49 -18.89 8.73
N TYR A 246 14.04 -17.70 8.97
CA TYR A 246 15.23 -17.23 8.25
C TYR A 246 16.46 -18.13 8.48
N PRO A 247 16.81 -18.52 9.72
CA PRO A 247 17.92 -19.45 9.97
C PRO A 247 17.76 -20.80 9.27
N GLN A 248 16.53 -21.35 9.22
CA GLN A 248 16.24 -22.58 8.48
C GLN A 248 16.47 -22.46 6.97
N ASN A 249 16.41 -21.24 6.44
CA ASN A 249 16.63 -20.94 5.02
C ASN A 249 18.04 -20.36 4.74
N GLY A 250 19.00 -20.57 5.65
CA GLY A 250 20.40 -20.16 5.46
C GLY A 250 20.67 -18.67 5.65
N VAL A 251 19.68 -17.93 6.17
CA VAL A 251 19.75 -16.50 6.41
C VAL A 251 20.08 -16.27 7.89
N THR A 252 21.18 -15.57 8.20
CA THR A 252 21.65 -15.37 9.58
C THR A 252 21.82 -13.89 9.92
N GLY A 253 21.80 -13.55 11.21
CA GLY A 253 22.02 -12.17 11.67
C GLY A 253 20.80 -11.25 11.55
N VAL A 254 19.62 -11.82 11.28
CA VAL A 254 18.35 -11.09 11.21
C VAL A 254 17.97 -10.49 12.56
N VAL A 255 17.74 -9.18 12.60
CA VAL A 255 17.29 -8.47 13.82
C VAL A 255 16.01 -7.69 13.55
N VAL A 256 14.97 -7.95 14.35
CA VAL A 256 13.70 -7.21 14.31
C VAL A 256 13.86 -5.78 14.85
N GLY A 257 14.58 -5.61 15.97
CA GLY A 257 14.96 -4.31 16.52
C GLY A 257 13.80 -3.29 16.57
N ASN A 258 14.06 -2.07 16.07
CA ASN A 258 13.07 -0.99 15.97
C ASN A 258 12.34 -0.97 14.61
N ARG A 259 12.30 -2.11 13.89
CA ARG A 259 11.64 -2.18 12.58
C ARG A 259 10.12 -2.27 12.74
N LYS A 260 9.45 -1.73 11.73
CA LYS A 260 8.00 -1.80 11.56
C LYS A 260 7.68 -2.99 10.66
N ALA A 261 6.43 -3.44 10.61
CA ALA A 261 6.07 -4.54 9.71
C ALA A 261 6.11 -4.10 8.24
N TYR A 262 5.62 -2.90 7.96
CA TYR A 262 5.50 -2.28 6.64
C TYR A 262 6.23 -0.92 6.61
N GLY A 263 6.12 -0.17 5.51
CA GLY A 263 6.70 1.16 5.38
C GLY A 263 8.16 1.18 4.92
N ALA A 264 8.78 2.36 4.95
CA ALA A 264 10.17 2.55 4.50
C ALA A 264 11.20 1.74 5.30
N LYS A 265 10.86 1.34 6.53
CA LYS A 265 11.67 0.48 7.41
C LYS A 265 11.04 -0.90 7.65
N GLY A 266 10.07 -1.28 6.83
CA GLY A 266 9.28 -2.49 6.98
C GLY A 266 10.15 -3.75 7.01
N PHE A 267 9.82 -4.68 7.90
CA PHE A 267 10.43 -5.99 8.05
C PHE A 267 9.81 -7.00 7.10
N LEU A 268 8.46 -7.03 7.05
CA LEU A 268 7.71 -7.92 6.17
C LEU A 268 7.72 -7.39 4.74
N TYR A 269 7.59 -6.08 4.57
CA TYR A 269 7.66 -5.45 3.26
C TYR A 269 8.10 -3.99 3.35
N ARG A 270 9.05 -3.62 2.49
CA ARG A 270 9.51 -2.23 2.34
C ARG A 270 8.70 -1.54 1.26
N SER A 271 8.11 -0.40 1.61
CA SER A 271 7.26 0.39 0.72
C SER A 271 7.70 1.85 0.72
N ALA A 272 7.29 2.60 -0.31
CA ALA A 272 7.46 4.05 -0.38
C ALA A 272 6.33 4.80 0.34
N ALA A 273 5.82 4.25 1.45
CA ALA A 273 4.66 4.80 2.12
C ALA A 273 4.90 6.21 2.66
N ASP A 274 6.11 6.53 3.06
CA ASP A 274 6.50 7.88 3.48
C ASP A 274 6.39 8.93 2.36
N PHE A 275 6.52 8.54 1.08
CA PHE A 275 6.26 9.43 -0.06
C PHE A 275 4.76 9.59 -0.33
N PHE A 276 4.06 8.47 -0.49
CA PHE A 276 2.64 8.51 -0.87
C PHE A 276 1.72 8.94 0.27
N MET A 277 2.09 8.67 1.52
CA MET A 277 1.38 9.11 2.71
C MET A 277 1.98 10.39 3.31
N SER A 278 2.84 11.09 2.57
CA SER A 278 3.30 12.43 2.95
C SER A 278 2.13 13.39 3.09
N ASP A 279 2.35 14.52 3.78
CA ASP A 279 1.30 15.51 4.00
C ASP A 279 0.66 15.97 2.68
N SER A 280 1.50 16.30 1.69
CA SER A 280 1.07 16.76 0.37
C SER A 280 0.35 15.68 -0.42
N ALA A 281 0.91 14.47 -0.51
CA ALA A 281 0.35 13.40 -1.34
C ALA A 281 -1.01 12.91 -0.81
N LEU A 282 -1.14 12.72 0.50
CA LEU A 282 -2.41 12.32 1.10
C LEU A 282 -3.44 13.44 1.05
N SER A 283 -3.04 14.70 1.27
CA SER A 283 -3.96 15.85 1.14
C SER A 283 -4.48 15.99 -0.30
N PHE A 284 -3.60 15.79 -1.29
CA PHE A 284 -3.97 15.76 -2.70
C PHE A 284 -4.97 14.64 -2.98
N PHE A 285 -4.68 13.42 -2.54
CA PHE A 285 -5.61 12.28 -2.67
C PHE A 285 -6.98 12.59 -2.08
N LEU A 286 -7.02 13.03 -0.83
CA LEU A 286 -8.28 13.31 -0.13
C LEU A 286 -9.08 14.41 -0.82
N THR A 287 -8.42 15.48 -1.26
CA THR A 287 -9.06 16.58 -1.99
C THR A 287 -9.65 16.10 -3.32
N ARG A 288 -8.95 15.21 -4.04
CA ARG A 288 -9.40 14.65 -5.32
C ARG A 288 -10.60 13.73 -5.22
N LEU A 289 -10.88 13.15 -4.04
CA LEU A 289 -12.05 12.28 -3.85
C LEU A 289 -13.40 12.98 -4.13
N TYR A 290 -13.43 14.31 -4.04
CA TYR A 290 -14.65 15.12 -4.14
C TYR A 290 -14.62 16.18 -5.25
N GLN A 291 -13.73 16.02 -6.24
CA GLN A 291 -13.71 16.80 -7.48
C GLN A 291 -14.38 16.02 -8.60
#